data_AF-A0A6A6IS47-F1
#
_entry.id   AF-A0A6A6IS47-F1
#
_cell.length_a   1.000
_cell.length_b   1.000
_cell.length_c   1.000
_cell.angle_alpha   90.00
_cell.angle_beta   90.00
_cell.angle_gamma   90.00
#
_symmetry.space_group_name_H-M   'P 1'
#
loop_
_entity.id
_entity.type
_entity.pdbx_description
1 polymer ?
#
loop_
_entity_poly.entity_id
_entity_poly.type
_entity_poly.pdbx_seq_one_letter_code
_entity_poly.pdbx_strand_id
1 'polypeptide(L)'
;MVAEGHCNCNSIKVSIPALPVKSGICYCSNCKRAGSSMCSIVFMLDHSEVDIQDPSGALKNYTDANTKSGNAITRQFCGNCGSPVASLVPGFPKIILKAGLFDQLPEPGHSVFEEDRPAWMKVVNADEAEK
;
A
#
# COMPACT_ATOMS: atom_id res chain seq x y z
N MET A 1 -11.75 -8.17 15.12
CA MET A 1 -12.71 -7.19 14.55
C MET A 1 -12.22 -6.90 13.15
N VAL A 2 -13.13 -6.90 12.17
CA VAL A 2 -12.83 -6.53 10.78
C VAL A 2 -12.28 -5.12 10.76
N ALA A 3 -11.23 -4.89 9.97
CA ALA A 3 -10.70 -3.57 9.70
C ALA A 3 -11.18 -3.10 8.32
N GLU A 4 -11.66 -1.86 8.27
CA GLU A 4 -12.22 -1.25 7.07
C GLU A 4 -11.33 -0.09 6.61
N GLY A 5 -11.18 0.02 5.30
CA GLY A 5 -10.50 1.12 4.64
C GLY A 5 -11.26 1.57 3.41
N HIS A 6 -10.92 2.74 2.89
CA HIS A 6 -11.60 3.30 1.73
C HIS A 6 -10.68 4.23 0.93
N CYS A 7 -11.01 4.44 -0.34
CA CYS A 7 -10.38 5.50 -1.11
C CYS A 7 -10.84 6.89 -0.63
N ASN A 8 -10.14 7.96 -1.03
CA ASN A 8 -10.42 9.31 -0.56
C ASN A 8 -11.86 9.80 -0.88
N CYS A 9 -12.46 9.35 -1.98
CA CYS A 9 -13.83 9.70 -2.36
C CYS A 9 -14.89 8.68 -1.92
N ASN A 10 -14.52 7.67 -1.13
CA ASN A 10 -15.42 6.60 -0.65
C ASN A 10 -16.08 5.71 -1.72
N SER A 11 -15.72 5.84 -3.00
CA SER A 11 -16.26 5.01 -4.08
C SER A 11 -15.80 3.55 -4.01
N ILE A 12 -14.65 3.30 -3.36
CA ILE A 12 -14.09 1.97 -3.15
C ILE A 12 -13.93 1.78 -1.64
N LYS A 13 -14.45 0.67 -1.14
CA LYS A 13 -14.26 0.22 0.24
C LYS A 13 -13.50 -1.10 0.24
N VAL A 14 -12.67 -1.30 1.26
CA VAL A 14 -11.88 -2.51 1.43
C VAL A 14 -12.09 -3.00 2.85
N SER A 15 -12.26 -4.31 3.04
CA SER A 15 -12.30 -4.91 4.36
C SER A 15 -11.33 -6.08 4.46
N ILE A 16 -10.72 -6.22 5.64
CA ILE A 16 -9.79 -7.30 6.00
C ILE A 16 -10.12 -7.83 7.41
N PRO A 17 -9.81 -9.09 7.76
CA PRO A 17 -10.18 -9.69 9.05
C PRO A 17 -9.71 -8.92 10.30
N ALA A 18 -8.52 -8.31 10.21
CA ALA A 18 -7.93 -7.43 11.21
C ALA A 18 -6.74 -6.67 10.58
N LEU A 19 -6.31 -5.56 11.18
CA LEU A 19 -5.05 -4.91 10.79
C LEU A 19 -3.86 -5.84 11.05
N PRO A 20 -2.88 -5.92 10.14
CA PRO A 20 -1.63 -6.63 10.40
C PRO A 20 -0.89 -6.05 11.61
N VAL A 21 -0.12 -6.87 12.31
CA VAL A 21 0.69 -6.42 13.46
C VAL A 21 1.73 -5.36 13.05
N LYS A 22 2.27 -5.47 11.83
CA LYS A 22 3.28 -4.57 11.27
C LYS A 22 2.94 -4.25 9.82
N SER A 23 3.25 -3.03 9.40
CA SER A 23 3.21 -2.63 7.99
C SER A 23 4.55 -2.89 7.28
N GLY A 24 4.55 -2.81 5.95
CA GLY A 24 5.75 -2.79 5.13
C GLY A 24 5.96 -1.43 4.47
N ILE A 25 7.21 -1.03 4.25
CA ILE A 25 7.54 0.18 3.49
C ILE A 25 8.32 -0.14 2.22
N CYS A 26 7.95 0.47 1.10
CA CYS A 26 8.74 0.45 -0.13
C CYS A 26 9.18 1.85 -0.56
N TYR A 27 10.49 2.05 -0.71
CA TYR A 27 11.10 3.34 -1.06
C TYR A 27 11.43 3.52 -2.55
N CYS A 28 11.14 2.53 -3.40
CA CYS A 28 11.45 2.64 -4.83
C CYS A 28 10.70 3.83 -5.47
N SER A 29 11.28 4.37 -6.54
CA SER A 29 10.74 5.56 -7.22
C SER A 29 9.30 5.36 -7.73
N ASN A 30 8.94 4.18 -8.22
CA ASN A 30 7.58 3.89 -8.67
C ASN A 30 6.57 3.90 -7.50
N CYS A 31 6.96 3.38 -6.33
CA CYS A 31 6.12 3.42 -5.13
C CYS A 31 5.94 4.84 -4.60
N LYS A 32 6.99 5.67 -4.65
CA LYS A 32 6.89 7.11 -4.35
C LYS A 32 5.90 7.82 -5.27
N ARG A 33 6.01 7.60 -6.59
CA ARG A 33 5.12 8.19 -7.60
C ARG A 33 3.68 7.73 -7.44
N ALA A 34 3.45 6.45 -7.19
CA ALA A 34 2.11 5.89 -7.03
C ALA A 34 1.38 6.41 -5.78
N GLY A 35 2.10 6.68 -4.70
CA GLY A 35 1.54 7.21 -3.45
C GLY A 35 1.68 8.73 -3.28
N SER A 36 2.32 9.42 -4.24
CA SER A 36 2.76 10.83 -4.11
C SER A 36 3.45 11.13 -2.76
N SER A 37 4.30 10.21 -2.29
CA SER A 37 4.93 10.28 -0.96
C SER A 37 6.38 9.81 -1.02
N MET A 38 7.09 9.90 0.10
CA MET A 38 8.48 9.44 0.23
C MET A 38 8.61 7.92 0.15
N CYS A 39 7.51 7.20 0.30
CA CYS A 39 7.42 5.75 0.19
C CYS A 39 5.97 5.31 -0.08
N SER A 40 5.77 4.00 -0.29
CA SER A 40 4.45 3.39 -0.15
C SER A 40 4.44 2.51 1.09
N ILE A 41 3.48 2.73 1.98
CA ILE A 41 3.19 1.83 3.12
C ILE A 41 2.17 0.81 2.65
N VAL A 42 2.41 -0.47 2.96
CA VAL A 42 1.63 -1.59 2.42
C VAL A 42 1.35 -2.66 3.47
N PHE A 43 0.29 -3.42 3.23
CA PHE A 43 -0.01 -4.69 3.86
C PHE A 43 0.15 -5.82 2.84
N MET A 44 0.77 -6.93 3.23
CA MET A 44 0.90 -8.13 2.40
C MET A 44 0.00 -9.22 2.96
N LEU A 45 -1.13 -9.41 2.30
CA LEU A 45 -2.21 -10.30 2.75
C LEU A 45 -2.45 -11.39 1.71
N ASP A 46 -3.07 -12.48 2.12
CA ASP A 46 -3.56 -13.46 1.17
C ASP A 46 -4.77 -12.90 0.42
N HIS A 47 -4.95 -13.29 -0.84
CA HIS A 47 -6.05 -12.78 -1.66
C HIS A 47 -7.44 -13.04 -1.03
N SER A 48 -7.60 -14.16 -0.33
CA SER A 48 -8.83 -14.51 0.36
C SER A 48 -9.13 -13.64 1.59
N GLU A 49 -8.16 -12.90 2.10
CA GLU A 49 -8.32 -12.01 3.26
C GLU A 49 -8.77 -10.60 2.87
N VAL A 50 -8.81 -10.26 1.58
CA VAL A 50 -9.11 -8.90 1.13
C VAL A 50 -10.41 -8.89 0.34
N ASP A 51 -11.43 -8.23 0.87
CA ASP A 51 -12.67 -7.92 0.15
C ASP A 51 -12.61 -6.47 -0.36
N ILE A 52 -12.76 -6.29 -1.68
CA ILE A 52 -12.77 -4.96 -2.32
C ILE A 52 -14.15 -4.72 -2.91
N GLN A 53 -14.88 -3.76 -2.34
CA GLN A 53 -16.20 -3.35 -2.79
C GLN A 53 -16.09 -2.09 -3.67
N ASP A 54 -16.51 -2.22 -4.92
CA ASP A 54 -16.53 -1.14 -5.90
C ASP A 54 -17.84 -1.15 -6.71
N PRO A 55 -18.97 -0.73 -6.11
CA PRO A 55 -20.26 -0.70 -6.79
C PRO A 55 -20.30 0.28 -7.97
N SER A 56 -19.36 1.23 -8.02
CA SER A 56 -19.28 2.26 -9.06
C SER A 56 -18.39 1.90 -10.25
N GLY A 57 -17.66 0.77 -10.19
CA GLY A 57 -16.67 0.41 -11.21
C GLY A 57 -15.52 1.44 -11.33
N ALA A 58 -15.20 2.11 -10.23
CA ALA A 58 -14.16 3.13 -10.16
C ALA A 58 -12.74 2.54 -10.11
N LEU A 59 -12.56 1.26 -9.76
CA LEU A 59 -11.26 0.61 -9.69
C LEU A 59 -10.64 0.52 -11.09
N LYS A 60 -9.47 1.13 -11.26
CA LYS A 60 -8.68 1.09 -12.50
C LYS A 60 -7.36 0.37 -12.26
N ASN A 61 -6.86 -0.26 -13.31
CA ASN A 61 -5.61 -0.99 -13.31
C ASN A 61 -4.62 -0.28 -14.24
N TYR A 62 -3.36 -0.17 -13.81
CA TYR A 62 -2.25 0.29 -14.61
C TYR A 62 -1.10 -0.71 -14.50
N THR A 63 -0.63 -1.21 -15.64
CA THR A 63 0.54 -2.11 -15.69
C THR A 63 1.81 -1.28 -15.67
N ASP A 64 2.49 -1.29 -14.53
CA ASP A 64 3.79 -0.67 -14.34
C ASP A 64 4.89 -1.67 -14.74
N ALA A 65 5.35 -1.60 -15.99
CA ALA A 65 6.36 -2.51 -16.53
C ALA A 65 7.80 -2.11 -16.20
N ASN A 66 8.05 -0.83 -15.88
CA ASN A 66 9.39 -0.30 -15.65
C ASN A 66 9.65 -0.18 -14.14
N THR A 67 9.73 -1.32 -13.45
CA THR A 67 9.94 -1.36 -12.00
C THR A 67 11.39 -1.71 -11.67
N LYS A 68 11.86 -1.21 -10.52
CA LYS A 68 13.20 -1.55 -9.99
C LYS A 68 13.38 -3.06 -9.74
N SER A 69 12.29 -3.79 -9.51
CA SER A 69 12.33 -5.25 -9.31
C SER A 69 12.45 -6.05 -10.60
N GLY A 70 12.28 -5.43 -11.76
CA GLY A 70 12.21 -6.11 -13.07
C GLY A 70 10.85 -6.77 -13.36
N ASN A 71 9.98 -6.96 -12.36
CA ASN A 71 8.63 -7.48 -12.56
C ASN A 71 7.67 -6.38 -13.02
N ALA A 72 6.79 -6.69 -13.98
CA ALA A 72 5.66 -5.84 -14.30
C ALA A 72 4.61 -5.93 -13.18
N ILE A 73 4.26 -4.82 -12.56
CA ILE A 73 3.33 -4.77 -11.41
C ILE A 73 2.00 -4.15 -11.87
N THR A 74 0.90 -4.84 -11.61
CA THR A 74 -0.44 -4.26 -11.81
C THR A 74 -0.78 -3.39 -10.61
N ARG A 75 -0.84 -2.07 -10.81
CA ARG A 75 -1.25 -1.10 -9.80
C ARG A 75 -2.75 -0.85 -9.92
N GLN A 76 -3.47 -1.08 -8.84
CA GLN A 76 -4.91 -0.79 -8.75
C GLN A 76 -5.12 0.53 -8.00
N PHE A 77 -5.98 1.39 -8.51
CA PHE A 77 -6.26 2.71 -7.93
C PHE A 77 -7.69 3.14 -8.23
N CYS A 78 -8.21 4.07 -7.43
CA CYS A 78 -9.52 4.67 -7.68
C CYS A 78 -9.42 5.66 -8.85
N GLY A 79 -10.14 5.42 -9.94
CA GLY A 79 -10.20 6.32 -11.08
C GLY A 79 -10.88 7.66 -10.79
N ASN A 80 -11.69 7.75 -9.73
CA ASN A 80 -12.40 8.97 -9.36
C ASN A 80 -11.53 9.96 -8.56
N CYS A 81 -10.64 9.47 -7.69
CA CYS A 81 -9.84 10.32 -6.80
C CYS A 81 -8.33 10.04 -6.84
N GLY A 82 -7.88 9.05 -7.60
CA GLY A 82 -6.46 8.68 -7.73
C GLY A 82 -5.90 7.87 -6.57
N SER A 83 -6.65 7.63 -5.47
CA SER A 83 -6.12 6.87 -4.32
C SER A 83 -5.64 5.48 -4.75
N PRO A 84 -4.39 5.10 -4.40
CA PRO A 84 -3.89 3.77 -4.69
C PRO A 84 -4.60 2.75 -3.79
N VAL A 85 -5.02 1.62 -4.36
CA VAL A 85 -5.78 0.57 -3.66
C VAL A 85 -4.92 -0.64 -3.37
N ALA A 86 -4.36 -1.25 -4.41
CA ALA A 86 -3.56 -2.47 -4.28
C ALA A 86 -2.48 -2.56 -5.36
N SER A 87 -1.55 -3.49 -5.20
CA SER A 87 -0.57 -3.86 -6.22
C SER A 87 -0.48 -5.37 -6.31
N LEU A 88 -0.55 -5.90 -7.53
CA LEU A 88 -0.48 -7.32 -7.84
C LEU A 88 0.81 -7.59 -8.62
N VAL A 89 1.60 -8.55 -8.14
CA VAL A 89 2.88 -8.90 -8.75
C VAL A 89 2.76 -10.32 -9.33
N PRO A 90 3.02 -10.53 -10.63
CA PRO A 90 2.99 -11.86 -11.24
C PRO A 90 3.90 -12.83 -10.48
N GLY A 91 3.38 -14.02 -10.15
CA GLY A 91 4.12 -15.05 -9.42
C GLY A 91 4.29 -14.80 -7.92
N PHE A 92 3.83 -13.67 -7.38
CA PHE A 92 3.79 -13.42 -5.94
C PHE A 92 2.41 -13.83 -5.40
N PRO A 93 2.33 -14.70 -4.37
CA PRO A 93 1.06 -15.28 -3.92
C PRO A 93 0.17 -14.33 -3.11
N LYS A 94 0.66 -13.11 -2.81
CA LYS A 94 -0.01 -12.16 -1.93
C LYS A 94 -0.46 -10.91 -2.68
N ILE A 95 -1.54 -10.31 -2.18
CA ILE A 95 -1.97 -8.96 -2.57
C ILE A 95 -1.21 -7.93 -1.72
N ILE A 96 -0.65 -6.91 -2.38
CA ILE A 96 0.01 -5.79 -1.71
C ILE A 96 -1.01 -4.66 -1.58
N LEU A 97 -1.78 -4.68 -0.50
CA LEU A 97 -2.81 -3.70 -0.21
C LEU A 97 -2.17 -2.39 0.30
N LYS A 98 -2.73 -1.24 -0.09
CA LYS A 98 -2.19 0.07 0.32
C LYS A 98 -2.69 0.42 1.72
N ALA A 99 -1.76 0.53 2.66
CA ALA A 99 -2.10 0.77 4.06
C ALA A 99 -2.80 2.12 4.27
N GLY A 100 -2.48 3.12 3.44
CA GLY A 100 -3.10 4.45 3.51
C GLY A 100 -4.60 4.51 3.15
N LEU A 101 -5.24 3.37 2.87
CA LEU A 101 -6.71 3.27 2.81
C LEU A 101 -7.35 3.23 4.21
N PHE A 102 -6.58 2.92 5.26
CA PHE A 102 -7.06 2.72 6.62
C PHE A 102 -6.62 3.90 7.50
N ASP A 103 -7.47 4.31 8.44
CA ASP A 103 -7.19 5.42 9.36
C ASP A 103 -6.10 5.08 10.39
N GLN A 104 -5.94 3.79 10.70
CA GLN A 104 -4.93 3.29 11.62
C GLN A 104 -3.81 2.58 10.84
N LEU A 105 -2.58 2.97 11.14
CA LEU A 105 -1.38 2.43 10.50
C LEU A 105 -0.48 1.78 11.55
N PRO A 106 -0.40 0.44 11.56
CA PRO A 106 0.59 -0.29 12.34
C PRO A 106 2.00 0.15 11.96
N GLU A 107 2.89 0.21 12.94
CA GLU A 107 4.29 0.59 12.70
C GLU A 107 4.96 -0.35 11.69
N PRO A 108 5.93 0.15 10.89
CA PRO A 108 6.65 -0.69 9.94
C PRO A 108 7.44 -1.80 10.64
N GLY A 109 7.37 -3.02 10.11
CA GLY A 109 8.18 -4.16 10.57
C GLY A 109 9.30 -4.53 9.60
N HIS A 110 9.22 -4.07 8.36
CA HIS A 110 10.23 -4.31 7.33
C HIS A 110 10.17 -3.19 6.29
N SER A 111 11.30 -2.97 5.60
CA SER A 111 11.33 -2.05 4.46
C SER A 111 12.15 -2.59 3.30
N VAL A 112 11.84 -2.12 2.09
CA VAL A 112 12.48 -2.57 0.84
C VAL A 112 12.94 -1.38 0.00
N PHE A 113 14.02 -1.61 -0.75
CA PHE A 113 14.76 -0.59 -1.50
C PHE A 113 15.24 0.58 -0.62
N GLU A 114 15.76 0.25 0.57
CA GLU A 114 16.21 1.24 1.57
C GLU A 114 17.26 2.21 1.05
N GLU A 115 18.06 1.81 0.06
CA GLU A 115 19.02 2.67 -0.62
C GLU A 115 18.37 3.87 -1.33
N ASP A 116 17.06 3.77 -1.67
CA ASP A 116 16.30 4.88 -2.23
C ASP A 116 15.62 5.74 -1.15
N ARG A 117 15.69 5.39 0.14
CA ARG A 117 15.07 6.17 1.21
C ARG A 117 15.68 7.58 1.23
N PRO A 118 14.86 8.66 1.28
CA PRO A 118 15.43 10.01 1.40
C PRO A 118 16.34 10.10 2.62
N ALA A 119 17.57 10.60 2.44
CA ALA A 119 18.59 10.60 3.49
C ALA A 119 18.18 11.35 4.76
N TRP A 120 17.30 12.35 4.62
CA TRP A 120 16.75 13.13 5.72
C TRP A 120 15.59 12.43 6.45
N MET A 121 15.00 11.37 5.88
CA MET A 121 13.89 10.65 6.49
C MET A 121 14.42 9.65 7.50
N LYS A 122 13.94 9.70 8.74
CA LYS A 122 14.16 8.66 9.76
C LYS A 122 12.81 8.09 10.16
N VAL A 123 12.71 6.76 10.23
CA VAL A 123 11.58 6.09 10.89
C VAL A 123 11.95 6.04 12.36
N VAL A 124 11.20 6.75 13.20
CA VAL A 124 11.43 6.82 14.65
C VAL A 124 10.42 5.87 15.29
N ASN A 125 10.91 4.93 16.09
CA ASN A 125 10.00 4.07 16.88
C ASN A 125 9.41 4.90 18.03
N ALA A 126 8.22 4.54 18.51
CA ALA A 126 7.54 5.30 19.57
C ALA A 126 8.42 5.51 20.82
N ASP A 127 9.30 4.56 21.14
CA ASP A 127 10.22 4.61 22.28
C ASP A 127 11.40 5.60 22.10
N GLU A 128 11.67 6.04 20.87
CA GLU A 128 12.79 6.94 20.54
C GLU A 128 12.36 8.40 20.37
N ALA A 129 11.05 8.70 20.43
CA ALA A 129 10.50 10.03 20.19
C ALA A 129 10.54 10.98 21.41
N GLU A 130 10.93 10.49 22.60
CA GLU A 130 10.98 11.26 23.86
C GLU A 130 12.38 11.75 24.26
N LYS A 131 13.38 11.72 23.37
CA LYS A 131 14.69 12.33 23.59
C LYS A 131 14.93 13.52 22.66
#